data_AF-A0A537M3M6-F1
#
_entry.id   AF-A0A537M3M6-F1
#
_cell.length_a   1.000
_cell.length_b   1.000
_cell.length_c   1.000
_cell.angle_alpha   90.00
_cell.angle_beta   90.00
_cell.angle_gamma   90.00
#
_symmetry.space_group_name_H-M   'P 1'
#
loop_
_entity.id
_entity.type
_entity.pdbx_description
1 polymer ?
#
loop_
_entity_poly.entity_id
_entity_poly.type
_entity_poly.pdbx_seq_one_letter_code
_entity_poly.pdbx_strand_id
1 'polypeptide(L)'
;MRRALLLAAALGLAGCGQKTLSLPADPIDRAATCGVVAAAEARSATANIKAALPIEAQGRILHYALLAGNQPDGFSIERASNVSKRMPELEANITGGKWQDLAPACAAAYPETATSEVELPSGRYDALIGCDEVAHFLTEALERQEVQYGKELGDYATLRRKLESQITPGLHARAGSDVAKQQVERRKAMAGMVKRGNPALVAQQCVKKFG
;
A
#
# COMPACT_ATOMS: atom_id res chain seq x y z
N MET A 1 36.58 -54.37 40.90
CA MET A 1 35.83 -53.09 40.82
C MET A 1 36.54 -52.15 39.85
N ARG A 2 35.94 -51.89 38.67
CA ARG A 2 36.00 -50.61 37.90
C ARG A 2 35.34 -50.85 36.54
N ARG A 3 34.12 -50.32 36.39
CA ARG A 3 33.30 -50.39 35.18
C ARG A 3 33.81 -49.37 34.16
N ALA A 4 34.04 -49.84 32.93
CA ALA A 4 34.01 -49.00 31.74
C ALA A 4 32.53 -48.77 31.35
N LEU A 5 32.17 -47.53 31.03
CA LEU A 5 30.95 -47.21 30.30
C LEU A 5 31.21 -45.97 29.44
N LEU A 6 31.42 -46.26 28.15
CA LEU A 6 31.24 -45.34 27.04
C LEU A 6 29.72 -45.12 26.87
N LEU A 7 29.28 -43.86 26.86
CA LEU A 7 28.00 -43.41 26.27
C LEU A 7 28.25 -41.98 25.78
N ALA A 8 28.53 -41.82 24.49
CA ALA A 8 27.54 -41.63 23.44
C ALA A 8 27.05 -40.17 23.43
N ALA A 9 27.67 -39.40 22.54
CA ALA A 9 27.24 -38.08 22.13
C ALA A 9 25.82 -38.16 21.55
N ALA A 10 24.89 -37.41 22.14
CA ALA A 10 23.65 -37.04 21.49
C ALA A 10 23.69 -35.53 21.27
N LEU A 11 24.12 -35.13 20.05
CA LEU A 11 23.84 -33.81 19.54
C LEU A 11 22.31 -33.67 19.44
N GLY A 12 21.73 -32.89 20.35
CA GLY A 12 20.39 -32.36 20.17
C GLY A 12 20.39 -31.39 18.99
N LEU A 13 20.13 -31.90 17.79
CA LEU A 13 19.61 -31.12 16.67
C LEU A 13 18.27 -30.53 17.14
N ALA A 14 18.32 -29.32 17.70
CA ALA A 14 17.14 -28.49 17.87
C ALA A 14 16.48 -28.36 16.49
N GLY A 15 15.33 -29.02 16.35
CA GLY A 15 14.60 -29.06 15.11
C GLY A 15 14.28 -27.66 14.63
N CYS A 16 14.66 -27.36 13.38
CA CYS A 16 14.07 -26.31 12.57
C CYS A 16 12.59 -26.66 12.34
N GLY A 17 11.75 -26.48 13.36
CA GLY A 17 10.31 -26.48 13.20
C GLY A 17 9.93 -25.34 12.26
N GLN A 18 9.15 -25.63 11.22
CA GLN A 18 8.57 -24.62 10.34
C GLN A 18 7.93 -23.54 11.20
N LYS A 19 8.56 -22.36 11.26
CA LYS A 19 8.01 -21.21 11.96
C LYS A 19 6.71 -20.85 11.26
N THR A 20 5.57 -21.16 11.88
CA THR A 20 4.27 -20.70 11.40
C THR A 20 4.35 -19.19 11.26
N LEU A 21 4.16 -18.70 10.03
CA LEU A 21 4.17 -17.27 9.79
C LEU A 21 2.98 -16.67 10.53
N SER A 22 3.24 -15.64 11.33
CA SER A 22 2.22 -14.82 11.97
C SER A 22 2.41 -13.38 11.56
N LEU A 23 1.34 -12.58 11.62
CA LEU A 23 1.48 -11.16 11.35
C LEU A 23 2.35 -10.48 12.41
N PRO A 24 3.33 -9.66 12.00
CA PRO A 24 4.12 -8.85 12.92
C PRO A 24 3.26 -7.92 13.78
N ALA A 25 3.72 -7.65 15.01
CA ALA A 25 3.08 -6.68 15.90
C ALA A 25 3.37 -5.24 15.48
N ASP A 26 4.56 -4.97 14.95
CA ASP A 26 4.91 -3.66 14.41
C ASP A 26 4.02 -3.31 13.20
N PRO A 27 3.39 -2.12 13.16
CA PRO A 27 2.46 -1.76 12.09
C PRO A 27 3.10 -1.59 10.72
N ILE A 28 4.38 -1.22 10.63
CA ILE A 28 5.09 -1.09 9.35
C ILE A 28 5.39 -2.49 8.81
N ASP A 29 5.97 -3.36 9.63
CA ASP A 29 6.25 -4.76 9.26
C ASP A 29 4.97 -5.52 8.92
N ARG A 30 3.88 -5.28 9.65
CA ARG A 30 2.58 -5.90 9.37
C ARG A 30 2.01 -5.48 8.02
N ALA A 31 2.01 -4.18 7.73
CA ALA A 31 1.53 -3.67 6.44
C ALA A 31 2.41 -4.15 5.29
N ALA A 32 3.74 -4.13 5.47
CA ALA A 32 4.68 -4.61 4.47
C ALA A 32 4.51 -6.12 4.22
N THR A 33 4.34 -6.92 5.28
CA THR A 33 4.02 -8.35 5.18
C THR A 33 2.77 -8.58 4.36
N CYS A 34 1.69 -7.84 4.62
CA CYS A 34 0.45 -8.00 3.87
C CYS A 34 0.52 -7.47 2.44
N GLY A 35 1.32 -6.42 2.18
CA GLY A 35 1.65 -5.98 0.83
C GLY A 35 2.38 -7.06 0.03
N VAL A 36 3.35 -7.74 0.64
CA VAL A 36 4.06 -8.88 0.04
C VAL A 36 3.12 -10.06 -0.21
N VAL A 37 2.25 -10.40 0.75
CA VAL A 37 1.23 -11.45 0.58
C VAL A 37 0.33 -11.12 -0.61
N ALA A 38 -0.18 -9.88 -0.71
CA ALA A 38 -1.00 -9.45 -1.83
C ALA A 38 -0.23 -9.48 -3.17
N ALA A 39 1.06 -9.16 -3.16
CA ALA A 39 1.90 -9.29 -4.35
C ALA A 39 2.09 -10.75 -4.76
N ALA A 40 2.32 -11.65 -3.80
CA ALA A 40 2.42 -13.09 -4.04
C ALA A 40 1.11 -13.67 -4.58
N GLU A 41 -0.03 -13.29 -4.01
CA GLU A 41 -1.36 -13.63 -4.52
C GLU A 41 -1.52 -13.20 -5.98
N ALA A 42 -1.28 -11.92 -6.28
CA ALA A 42 -1.42 -11.38 -7.62
C ALA A 42 -0.50 -12.07 -8.65
N ARG A 43 0.74 -12.37 -8.26
CA ARG A 43 1.70 -13.11 -9.10
C ARG A 43 1.26 -14.55 -9.31
N SER A 44 0.73 -15.22 -8.28
CA SER A 44 0.24 -16.61 -8.37
C SER A 44 -0.97 -16.75 -9.31
N ALA A 45 -1.76 -15.68 -9.44
CA ALA A 45 -2.90 -15.63 -10.37
C ALA A 45 -2.49 -15.33 -11.83
N THR A 46 -1.21 -15.06 -12.09
CA THR A 46 -0.71 -14.66 -13.42
C THR A 46 0.05 -15.81 -14.08
N ALA A 47 -0.32 -16.18 -15.31
CA ALA A 47 0.36 -17.25 -16.06
C ALA A 47 1.81 -16.90 -16.45
N ASN A 48 2.09 -15.62 -16.69
CA ASN A 48 3.43 -15.11 -16.97
C ASN A 48 3.97 -14.33 -15.77
N ILE A 49 4.81 -14.97 -14.96
CA ILE A 49 5.39 -14.36 -13.75
C ILE A 49 6.23 -13.10 -14.05
N LYS A 50 6.72 -12.93 -15.28
CA LYS A 50 7.49 -11.76 -15.71
C LYS A 50 6.62 -10.62 -16.27
N ALA A 51 5.34 -10.86 -16.53
CA ALA A 51 4.44 -9.81 -16.99
C ALA A 51 4.24 -8.73 -15.92
N ALA A 52 3.89 -7.51 -16.34
CA ALA A 52 3.39 -6.51 -15.41
C ALA A 52 2.09 -7.02 -14.77
N LEU A 53 1.89 -6.70 -13.49
CA LEU A 53 0.59 -6.94 -12.87
C LEU A 53 -0.42 -5.91 -13.39
N PRO A 54 -1.72 -6.24 -13.48
CA PRO A 54 -2.75 -5.24 -13.73
C PRO A 54 -2.66 -4.08 -12.73
N ILE A 55 -2.99 -2.86 -13.17
CA ILE A 55 -2.90 -1.65 -12.33
C ILE A 55 -3.70 -1.77 -11.03
N GLU A 56 -4.82 -2.48 -11.06
CA GLU A 56 -5.65 -2.75 -9.87
C GLU A 56 -4.93 -3.65 -8.87
N ALA A 57 -4.21 -4.66 -9.33
CA ALA A 57 -3.40 -5.50 -8.45
C ALA A 57 -2.25 -4.71 -7.82
N GLN A 58 -1.58 -3.85 -8.60
CA GLN A 58 -0.58 -2.91 -8.06
C GLN A 58 -1.18 -1.95 -7.03
N GLY A 59 -2.35 -1.39 -7.33
CA GLY A 59 -3.07 -0.52 -6.42
C GLY A 59 -3.38 -1.21 -5.10
N ARG A 60 -3.84 -2.48 -5.13
CA ARG A 60 -4.09 -3.27 -3.90
C ARG A 60 -2.81 -3.51 -3.10
N ILE A 61 -1.69 -3.77 -3.76
CA ILE A 61 -0.38 -3.92 -3.11
C ILE A 61 0.03 -2.61 -2.41
N LEU A 62 -0.06 -1.48 -3.12
CA LEU A 62 0.27 -0.15 -2.61
C LEU A 62 -0.70 0.32 -1.50
N HIS A 63 -1.91 -0.21 -1.47
CA HIS A 63 -2.94 0.17 -0.51
C HIS A 63 -2.51 -0.08 0.94
N TYR A 64 -1.73 -1.13 1.21
CA TYR A 64 -1.21 -1.41 2.56
C TYR A 64 -0.28 -0.31 3.06
N ALA A 65 0.58 0.23 2.20
CA ALA A 65 1.44 1.36 2.55
C ALA A 65 0.60 2.61 2.86
N LEU A 66 -0.44 2.86 2.05
CA LEU A 66 -1.36 3.96 2.28
C LEU A 66 -2.13 3.81 3.61
N LEU A 67 -2.67 2.63 3.90
CA LEU A 67 -3.40 2.37 5.15
C LEU A 67 -2.49 2.51 6.37
N ALA A 68 -1.23 2.08 6.30
CA ALA A 68 -0.26 2.30 7.36
C ALA A 68 0.12 3.78 7.54
N GLY A 69 0.11 4.55 6.44
CA GLY A 69 0.30 6.00 6.45
C GLY A 69 -0.90 6.75 7.06
N ASN A 70 -2.09 6.17 7.07
CA ASN A 70 -3.29 6.79 7.61
C ASN A 70 -3.28 6.80 9.16
N GLN A 71 -3.00 7.96 9.76
CA GLN A 71 -2.93 8.14 11.21
C GLN A 71 -4.09 9.03 11.71
N PRO A 72 -4.40 9.02 13.02
CA PRO A 72 -5.48 9.83 13.58
C PRO A 72 -5.34 11.34 13.33
N ASP A 73 -4.11 11.84 13.22
CA ASP A 73 -3.76 13.25 12.97
C ASP A 73 -3.59 13.58 11.48
N GLY A 74 -3.76 12.61 10.59
CA GLY A 74 -3.69 12.76 9.14
C GLY A 74 -2.81 11.72 8.47
N PHE A 75 -2.50 11.94 7.19
CA PHE A 75 -1.65 11.03 6.44
C PHE A 75 -0.16 11.30 6.69
N SER A 76 0.58 10.24 7.04
CA SER A 76 2.04 10.22 7.18
C SER A 76 2.70 9.60 5.95
N ILE A 77 3.29 10.47 5.12
CA ILE A 77 4.08 10.06 3.93
C ILE A 77 5.27 9.19 4.36
N GLU A 78 5.93 9.55 5.46
CA GLU A 78 7.07 8.81 5.98
C GLU A 78 6.71 7.36 6.32
N ARG A 79 5.60 7.13 7.03
CA ARG A 79 5.14 5.79 7.37
C ARG A 79 4.79 4.97 6.13
N ALA A 80 4.08 5.56 5.17
CA ALA A 80 3.77 4.90 3.91
C ALA A 80 5.05 4.52 3.14
N SER A 81 6.00 5.45 3.03
CA SER A 81 7.31 5.20 2.43
C SER A 81 8.07 4.07 3.13
N ASN A 82 8.06 4.04 4.47
CA ASN A 82 8.75 3.01 5.24
C ASN A 82 8.16 1.62 4.98
N VAL A 83 6.84 1.50 4.80
CA VAL A 83 6.22 0.24 4.36
C VAL A 83 6.73 -0.18 2.98
N SER A 84 6.70 0.72 1.99
CA SER A 84 7.17 0.42 0.63
C SER A 84 8.65 0.00 0.59
N LYS A 85 9.50 0.61 1.42
CA LYS A 85 10.91 0.22 1.57
C LYS A 85 11.08 -1.14 2.23
N ARG A 86 10.20 -1.47 3.19
CA ARG A 86 10.26 -2.70 3.97
C ARG A 86 9.80 -3.93 3.20
N MET A 87 8.86 -3.78 2.26
CA MET A 87 8.33 -4.88 1.45
C MET A 87 9.41 -5.72 0.73
N PRO A 88 10.35 -5.16 -0.06
CA PRO A 88 11.37 -5.95 -0.74
C PRO A 88 12.32 -6.67 0.23
N GLU A 89 12.54 -6.14 1.44
CA GLU A 89 13.36 -6.78 2.47
C GLU A 89 12.69 -8.03 3.08
N LEU A 90 11.36 -8.06 3.08
CA LEU A 90 10.57 -9.16 3.62
C LEU A 90 10.19 -10.21 2.56
N GLU A 91 10.23 -9.84 1.28
CA GLU A 91 9.70 -10.63 0.16
C GLU A 91 10.18 -12.09 0.19
N ALA A 92 11.49 -12.31 0.09
CA ALA A 92 12.07 -13.65 -0.03
C ALA A 92 11.70 -14.56 1.15
N ASN A 93 11.68 -14.01 2.38
CA ASN A 93 11.36 -14.78 3.58
C ASN A 93 9.88 -15.16 3.64
N ILE A 94 8.99 -14.27 3.21
CA ILE A 94 7.54 -14.53 3.19
C ILE A 94 7.21 -15.51 2.06
N THR A 95 7.65 -15.23 0.83
CA THR A 95 7.29 -16.03 -0.35
C THR A 95 7.94 -17.41 -0.34
N GLY A 96 9.06 -17.58 0.36
CA GLY A 96 9.67 -18.89 0.62
C GLY A 96 8.95 -19.73 1.68
N GLY A 97 8.01 -19.14 2.43
CA GLY A 97 7.21 -19.81 3.46
C GLY A 97 5.76 -20.09 3.02
N LYS A 98 4.92 -20.47 3.99
CA LYS A 98 3.46 -20.68 3.79
C LYS A 98 2.69 -19.36 3.85
N TRP A 99 3.00 -18.45 2.94
CA TRP A 99 2.40 -17.11 2.92
C TRP A 99 0.87 -17.14 2.73
N GLN A 100 0.33 -18.20 2.11
CA GLN A 100 -1.11 -18.39 1.93
C GLN A 100 -1.85 -18.39 3.28
N ASP A 101 -1.21 -18.92 4.34
CA ASP A 101 -1.79 -18.96 5.69
C ASP A 101 -1.92 -17.55 6.30
N LEU A 102 -1.18 -16.56 5.78
CA LEU A 102 -1.26 -15.16 6.20
C LEU A 102 -2.41 -14.38 5.54
N ALA A 103 -2.91 -14.82 4.38
CA ALA A 103 -3.89 -14.06 3.61
C ALA A 103 -5.18 -13.73 4.40
N PRO A 104 -5.80 -14.68 5.14
CA PRO A 104 -6.96 -14.37 5.97
C PRO A 104 -6.65 -13.37 7.09
N ALA A 105 -5.47 -13.48 7.70
CA ALA A 105 -5.04 -12.56 8.76
C ALA A 105 -4.83 -11.14 8.20
N CYS A 106 -4.28 -11.01 6.99
CA CYS A 106 -4.12 -9.72 6.31
C CYS A 106 -5.47 -9.09 5.96
N ALA A 107 -6.42 -9.87 5.45
CA ALA A 107 -7.77 -9.39 5.16
C ALA A 107 -8.48 -8.89 6.43
N ALA A 108 -8.32 -9.60 7.56
CA ALA A 108 -8.88 -9.17 8.84
C ALA A 108 -8.20 -7.90 9.39
N ALA A 109 -6.89 -7.74 9.19
CA ALA A 109 -6.15 -6.58 9.67
C ALA A 109 -6.34 -5.31 8.83
N TYR A 110 -6.67 -5.45 7.54
CA TYR A 110 -6.83 -4.35 6.58
C TYR A 110 -8.09 -4.54 5.72
N PRO A 111 -9.29 -4.49 6.32
CA PRO A 111 -10.55 -4.75 5.62
C PRO A 111 -10.81 -3.77 4.47
N GLU A 112 -10.28 -2.55 4.53
CA GLU A 112 -10.43 -1.54 3.47
C GLU A 112 -9.85 -2.00 2.13
N THR A 113 -8.92 -2.96 2.13
CA THR A 113 -8.34 -3.52 0.91
C THR A 113 -9.31 -4.38 0.10
N ALA A 114 -10.42 -4.80 0.69
CA ALA A 114 -11.50 -5.52 0.03
C ALA A 114 -12.55 -4.61 -0.62
N THR A 115 -12.50 -3.30 -0.35
CA THR A 115 -13.46 -2.34 -0.91
C THR A 115 -13.24 -2.14 -2.41
N SER A 116 -14.15 -2.69 -3.21
CA SER A 116 -14.17 -2.56 -4.68
C SER A 116 -15.09 -1.43 -5.17
N GLU A 117 -16.13 -1.10 -4.40
CA GLU A 117 -17.04 0.00 -4.71
C GLU A 117 -16.47 1.30 -4.15
N VAL A 118 -15.91 2.12 -5.04
CA VAL A 118 -15.35 3.41 -4.65
C VAL A 118 -16.39 4.50 -4.79
N GLU A 119 -16.71 5.14 -3.67
CA GLU A 119 -17.44 6.40 -3.64
C GLU A 119 -16.49 7.56 -3.35
N LEU A 120 -16.49 8.59 -4.20
CA LEU A 120 -15.73 9.82 -3.96
C LEU A 120 -16.44 10.69 -2.90
N PRO A 121 -15.71 11.56 -2.18
CA PRO A 121 -16.33 12.53 -1.28
C PRO A 121 -17.45 13.32 -1.97
N SER A 122 -18.55 13.58 -1.25
CA SER A 122 -19.68 14.36 -1.74
C SER A 122 -19.32 15.85 -1.86
N GLY A 123 -18.51 16.36 -0.93
CA GLY A 123 -17.95 17.71 -1.00
C GLY A 123 -17.04 17.86 -2.21
N ARG A 124 -17.36 18.80 -3.11
CA ARG A 124 -16.58 19.02 -4.34
C ARG A 124 -15.11 19.29 -4.05
N TYR A 125 -14.82 20.20 -3.12
CA TYR A 125 -13.44 20.54 -2.77
C TYR A 125 -12.68 19.30 -2.28
N ASP A 126 -13.24 18.57 -1.31
CA ASP A 126 -12.63 17.38 -0.72
C ASP A 126 -12.36 16.29 -1.77
N ALA A 127 -13.28 16.13 -2.74
CA ALA A 127 -13.09 15.22 -3.85
C ALA A 127 -11.97 15.68 -4.79
N LEU A 128 -11.87 16.97 -5.11
CA LEU A 128 -10.81 17.50 -5.98
C LEU A 128 -9.44 17.28 -5.34
N ILE A 129 -9.24 17.75 -4.11
CA ILE A 129 -7.93 17.62 -3.43
C ILE A 129 -7.60 16.15 -3.15
N GLY A 130 -8.57 15.33 -2.74
CA GLY A 130 -8.35 13.90 -2.56
C GLY A 130 -7.95 13.18 -3.85
N CYS A 131 -8.56 13.55 -4.98
CA CYS A 131 -8.21 13.00 -6.28
C CYS A 131 -6.82 13.41 -6.76
N ASP A 132 -6.39 14.65 -6.50
CA ASP A 132 -5.02 15.10 -6.78
C ASP A 132 -3.99 14.32 -5.95
N GLU A 133 -4.22 14.15 -4.65
CA GLU A 133 -3.29 13.42 -3.76
C GLU A 133 -3.16 11.94 -4.14
N VAL A 134 -4.27 11.25 -4.44
CA VAL A 134 -4.22 9.84 -4.87
C VAL A 134 -3.52 9.70 -6.22
N ALA A 135 -3.83 10.59 -7.18
CA ALA A 135 -3.16 10.58 -8.48
C ALA A 135 -1.65 10.86 -8.33
N HIS A 136 -1.28 11.81 -7.47
CA HIS A 136 0.11 12.14 -7.20
C HIS A 136 0.87 10.94 -6.62
N PHE A 137 0.30 10.31 -5.60
CA PHE A 137 0.89 9.12 -4.97
C PHE A 137 1.10 7.99 -5.98
N LEU A 138 0.09 7.68 -6.81
CA LEU A 138 0.23 6.61 -7.81
C LEU A 138 1.27 6.96 -8.88
N THR A 139 1.34 8.22 -9.30
CA THR A 139 2.38 8.66 -10.22
C THR A 139 3.78 8.42 -9.64
N GLU A 140 4.04 8.84 -8.41
CA GLU A 140 5.35 8.64 -7.76
C GLU A 140 5.65 7.15 -7.51
N ALA A 141 4.67 6.38 -7.06
CA ALA A 141 4.85 4.97 -6.75
C ALA A 141 5.15 4.11 -8.00
N LEU A 142 4.64 4.54 -9.17
CA LEU A 142 4.70 3.78 -10.42
C LEU A 142 5.59 4.44 -11.48
N GLU A 143 6.25 5.57 -11.20
CA GLU A 143 7.08 6.30 -12.18
C GLU A 143 8.14 5.41 -12.83
N ARG A 144 8.75 4.50 -12.05
CA ARG A 144 9.78 3.57 -12.54
C ARG A 144 9.22 2.44 -13.40
N GLN A 145 7.90 2.36 -13.53
CA GLN A 145 7.15 1.38 -14.30
C GLN A 145 6.36 2.05 -15.44
N GLU A 146 6.82 3.20 -15.94
CA GLU A 146 6.15 3.96 -17.01
C GLU A 146 5.95 3.14 -18.28
N VAL A 147 6.91 2.27 -18.62
CA VAL A 147 6.77 1.37 -19.78
C VAL A 147 5.55 0.46 -19.64
N GLN A 148 5.19 0.08 -18.41
CA GLN A 148 4.09 -0.82 -18.10
C GLN A 148 2.75 -0.08 -17.87
N TYR A 149 2.77 1.12 -17.29
CA TYR A 149 1.55 1.86 -16.89
C TYR A 149 1.44 3.26 -17.52
N GLY A 150 2.10 3.49 -18.66
CA GLY A 150 2.21 4.82 -19.26
C GLY A 150 0.86 5.45 -19.59
N LYS A 151 -0.15 4.64 -19.95
CA LYS A 151 -1.51 5.14 -20.19
C LYS A 151 -2.10 5.71 -18.90
N GLU A 152 -2.12 4.93 -17.83
CA GLU A 152 -2.67 5.33 -16.53
C GLU A 152 -1.92 6.53 -15.96
N LEU A 153 -0.58 6.53 -16.05
CA LEU A 153 0.24 7.66 -15.61
C LEU A 153 -0.04 8.93 -16.43
N GLY A 154 -0.27 8.81 -17.73
CA GLY A 154 -0.69 9.92 -18.59
C GLY A 154 -2.07 10.48 -18.21
N ASP A 155 -3.02 9.60 -17.91
CA ASP A 155 -4.35 9.97 -17.43
C ASP A 155 -4.25 10.70 -16.07
N TYR A 156 -3.44 10.20 -15.14
CA TYR A 156 -3.22 10.82 -13.82
C TYR A 156 -2.53 12.19 -13.94
N ALA A 157 -1.50 12.31 -14.78
CA ALA A 157 -0.84 13.59 -15.02
C ALA A 157 -1.80 14.62 -15.62
N THR A 158 -2.67 14.20 -16.54
CA THR A 158 -3.71 15.06 -17.14
C THR A 158 -4.75 15.50 -16.12
N LEU A 159 -5.24 14.57 -15.31
CA LEU A 159 -6.13 14.85 -14.21
C LEU A 159 -5.53 15.90 -13.27
N ARG A 160 -4.32 15.69 -12.77
CA ARG A 160 -3.67 16.61 -11.82
C ARG A 160 -3.53 18.03 -12.37
N ARG A 161 -3.12 18.19 -13.65
CA ARG A 161 -3.07 19.51 -14.30
C ARG A 161 -4.44 20.19 -14.35
N LYS A 162 -5.53 19.45 -14.58
CA LYS A 162 -6.90 19.99 -14.56
C LYS A 162 -7.37 20.36 -13.15
N LEU A 163 -6.92 19.63 -12.14
CA LEU A 163 -7.34 19.83 -10.74
C LEU A 163 -6.64 21.03 -10.10
N GLU A 164 -5.37 21.30 -10.43
CA GLU A 164 -4.55 22.33 -9.78
C GLU A 164 -5.23 23.72 -9.73
N SER A 165 -5.78 24.18 -10.85
CA SER A 165 -6.48 25.48 -10.92
C SER A 165 -7.79 25.51 -10.13
N GLN A 166 -8.41 24.35 -9.88
CA GLN A 166 -9.65 24.22 -9.13
C GLN A 166 -9.42 24.06 -7.63
N ILE A 167 -8.31 23.43 -7.24
CA ILE A 167 -7.93 23.23 -5.84
C ILE A 167 -7.38 24.53 -5.25
N THR A 168 -6.56 25.25 -6.01
CA THR A 168 -5.79 26.41 -5.50
C THR A 168 -6.65 27.45 -4.75
N PRO A 169 -7.81 27.91 -5.26
CA PRO A 169 -8.63 28.89 -4.54
C PRO A 169 -9.19 28.34 -3.22
N GLY A 170 -9.65 27.08 -3.21
CA GLY A 170 -10.19 26.44 -2.01
C GLY A 170 -9.13 26.16 -0.96
N LEU A 171 -7.92 25.79 -1.40
CA LEU A 171 -6.77 25.56 -0.54
C LEU A 171 -6.30 26.87 0.11
N HIS A 172 -6.22 27.95 -0.67
CA HIS A 172 -5.93 29.28 -0.14
C HIS A 172 -7.02 29.77 0.83
N ALA A 173 -8.30 29.53 0.54
CA ALA A 173 -9.40 29.92 1.43
C ALA A 173 -9.35 29.21 2.79
N ARG A 174 -8.85 27.97 2.85
CA ARG A 174 -8.78 27.17 4.08
C ARG A 174 -7.49 27.35 4.87
N ALA A 175 -6.36 27.46 4.18
CA ALA A 175 -5.02 27.44 4.77
C ALA A 175 -4.20 28.73 4.55
N GLY A 176 -4.71 29.67 3.75
CA GLY A 176 -3.96 30.85 3.30
C GLY A 176 -2.80 30.46 2.37
N SER A 177 -1.78 31.32 2.31
CA SER A 177 -0.54 31.08 1.53
C SER A 177 0.53 30.28 2.29
N ASP A 178 0.24 29.81 3.49
CA ASP A 178 1.19 29.06 4.31
C ASP A 178 1.31 27.62 3.80
N VAL A 179 2.47 27.27 3.25
CA VAL A 179 2.73 25.95 2.65
C VAL A 179 2.53 24.83 3.67
N ALA A 180 2.95 25.01 4.93
CA ALA A 180 2.81 23.95 5.94
C ALA A 180 1.34 23.69 6.26
N LYS A 181 0.51 24.74 6.35
CA LYS A 181 -0.94 24.59 6.54
C LYS A 181 -1.62 23.97 5.32
N GLN A 182 -1.21 24.33 4.11
CA GLN A 182 -1.72 23.71 2.89
C GLN A 182 -1.40 22.21 2.83
N GLN A 183 -0.21 21.81 3.29
CA GLN A 183 0.17 20.41 3.38
C GLN A 183 -0.66 19.63 4.42
N VAL A 184 -1.11 20.28 5.50
CA VAL A 184 -2.05 19.66 6.45
C VAL A 184 -3.39 19.35 5.78
N GLU A 185 -3.95 20.28 4.99
CA GLU A 185 -5.19 20.04 4.25
C GLU A 185 -5.05 18.91 3.23
N ARG A 186 -3.92 18.83 2.51
CA ARG A 186 -3.59 17.74 1.59
C ARG A 186 -3.50 16.39 2.30
N ARG A 187 -2.79 16.32 3.43
CA ARG A 187 -2.68 15.08 4.24
C ARG A 187 -4.02 14.64 4.80
N LYS A 188 -4.88 15.59 5.20
CA LYS A 188 -6.25 15.29 5.66
C LYS A 188 -7.10 14.73 4.52
N ALA A 189 -7.00 15.31 3.32
CA ALA A 189 -7.68 14.80 2.15
C ALA A 189 -7.22 13.38 1.82
N MET A 190 -5.91 13.14 1.78
CA MET A 190 -5.35 11.81 1.52
C MET A 190 -5.84 10.78 2.55
N ALA A 191 -5.81 11.09 3.84
CA ALA A 191 -6.33 10.24 4.91
C ALA A 191 -7.80 9.83 4.68
N GLY A 192 -8.63 10.76 4.18
CA GLY A 192 -10.02 10.52 3.81
C GLY A 192 -10.22 9.70 2.53
N MET A 193 -9.22 9.67 1.65
CA MET A 193 -9.27 8.89 0.40
C MET A 193 -8.78 7.45 0.59
N VAL A 194 -7.76 7.23 1.42
CA VAL A 194 -7.15 5.91 1.63
C VAL A 194 -8.16 4.86 2.10
N LYS A 195 -9.17 5.23 2.88
CA LYS A 195 -10.19 4.30 3.37
C LYS A 195 -11.26 3.93 2.33
N ARG A 196 -11.26 4.57 1.15
CA ARG A 196 -12.31 4.41 0.13
C ARG A 196 -12.13 3.19 -0.76
N GLY A 197 -11.01 2.47 -0.60
CA GLY A 197 -10.69 1.26 -1.33
C GLY A 197 -9.40 1.38 -2.10
N ASN A 198 -9.24 0.46 -3.05
CA ASN A 198 -8.03 0.33 -3.84
C ASN A 198 -7.65 1.66 -4.53
N PRO A 199 -6.45 2.22 -4.30
CA PRO A 199 -6.08 3.54 -4.82
C PRO A 199 -6.13 3.62 -6.35
N ALA A 200 -5.89 2.53 -7.08
CA ALA A 200 -6.05 2.51 -8.54
C ALA A 200 -7.52 2.71 -8.96
N LEU A 201 -8.46 2.03 -8.29
CA LEU A 201 -9.90 2.22 -8.53
C LEU A 201 -10.35 3.62 -8.13
N VAL A 202 -9.79 4.17 -7.04
CA VAL A 202 -10.03 5.56 -6.64
C VAL A 202 -9.59 6.54 -7.72
N ALA A 203 -8.36 6.38 -8.24
CA ALA A 203 -7.86 7.23 -9.31
C ALA A 203 -8.69 7.10 -10.59
N GLN A 204 -9.16 5.90 -10.95
CA GLN A 204 -10.07 5.71 -12.08
C GLN A 204 -11.39 6.48 -11.90
N GLN A 205 -12.00 6.45 -10.71
CA GLN A 205 -13.21 7.25 -10.44
C GLN A 205 -12.91 8.76 -10.51
N CYS A 206 -11.74 9.19 -10.04
CA CYS A 206 -11.30 10.57 -10.15
C CYS A 206 -11.15 11.02 -11.61
N VAL A 207 -10.51 10.21 -12.46
CA VAL A 207 -10.40 10.46 -13.90
C VAL A 207 -11.79 10.49 -14.54
N LYS A 208 -12.68 9.56 -14.21
CA LYS A 208 -14.06 9.55 -14.74
C LYS A 208 -14.83 10.82 -14.35
N LYS A 209 -14.64 11.35 -13.14
CA LYS A 209 -15.39 12.50 -12.63
C LYS A 209 -14.80 13.85 -13.04
N PHE A 210 -13.48 13.95 -13.15
CA PHE A 210 -12.77 15.23 -13.31
C PHE A 210 -11.71 15.26 -14.44
N GLY A 211 -11.45 14.12 -15.07
CA GLY A 211 -10.41 13.93 -16.07
C GLY A 211 -10.75 14.41 -17.48
#